data_AF-A0A257V1E5-F1
#
_entry.id   AF-A0A257V1E5-F1
#
_cell.length_a   1.000
_cell.length_b   1.000
_cell.length_c   1.000
_cell.angle_alpha   90.00
_cell.angle_beta   90.00
_cell.angle_gamma   90.00
#
_symmetry.space_group_name_H-M   'P 1'
#
loop_
_entity.id
_entity.type
_entity.pdbx_description
1 polymer ?
#
loop_
_entity_poly.entity_id
_entity_poly.type
_entity_poly.pdbx_seq_one_letter_code
_entity_poly.pdbx_strand_id
1 'polypeptide(L)'
;MKTTNGPIIDMTPSGHFAQEPITGPTLGVILARVLVFTIALGFAALAFWLAVFTVPILIVIGLVGYGYFRFKTARGGFSFDRVMMRGNRP
;
A
#
# COMPACT_ATOMS: atom_id res chain seq x y z
N MET A 1 -59.24 8.24 -19.16
CA MET A 1 -57.99 8.08 -18.37
C MET A 1 -57.01 9.13 -18.87
N LYS A 2 -56.75 10.19 -18.10
CA LYS A 2 -55.91 11.32 -18.52
C LYS A 2 -54.51 11.12 -17.96
N THR A 3 -53.57 10.75 -18.82
CA THR A 3 -52.14 10.70 -18.55
C THR A 3 -51.59 12.13 -18.55
N THR A 4 -51.71 12.80 -17.40
CA THR A 4 -51.18 14.14 -17.21
C THR A 4 -49.68 14.05 -16.95
N ASN A 5 -48.90 14.00 -18.04
CA ASN A 5 -47.46 14.29 -18.01
C ASN A 5 -47.26 15.81 -17.86
N GLY A 6 -47.78 16.39 -16.78
CA GLY A 6 -47.47 17.77 -16.39
C GLY A 6 -46.04 17.85 -15.85
N PRO A 7 -45.44 19.05 -15.78
CA PRO A 7 -44.19 19.24 -15.08
C PRO A 7 -44.32 18.63 -13.69
N ILE A 8 -43.40 17.75 -13.30
CA ILE A 8 -43.31 17.26 -11.93
C ILE A 8 -42.86 18.47 -11.10
N ILE A 9 -43.84 19.21 -10.59
CA ILE A 9 -43.60 20.34 -9.71
C ILE A 9 -43.30 19.73 -8.35
N ASP A 10 -42.03 19.69 -7.96
CA ASP A 10 -41.56 19.22 -6.64
C ASP A 10 -41.90 20.20 -5.51
N MET A 11 -42.95 21.02 -5.68
CA MET A 11 -43.43 22.02 -4.74
C MET A 11 -44.92 21.84 -4.48
N THR A 12 -45.34 21.98 -3.22
CA THR A 12 -46.73 22.06 -2.80
C THR A 12 -47.39 23.32 -3.38
N PRO A 13 -48.73 23.36 -3.48
CA PRO A 13 -49.47 24.57 -3.86
C PRO A 13 -49.23 25.78 -2.94
N SER A 14 -48.69 25.55 -1.73
CA SER A 14 -48.27 26.57 -0.78
C SER A 14 -46.80 27.02 -0.95
N GLY A 15 -46.07 26.48 -1.93
CA GLY A 15 -44.69 26.86 -2.24
C GLY A 15 -43.61 26.14 -1.42
N HIS A 16 -43.95 25.10 -0.66
CA HIS A 16 -42.97 24.27 0.05
C HIS A 16 -42.49 23.13 -0.84
N PHE A 17 -41.21 22.73 -0.76
CA PHE A 17 -40.77 21.54 -1.48
C PHE A 17 -41.48 20.28 -0.95
N ALA A 18 -41.91 19.41 -1.85
CA ALA A 18 -42.57 18.14 -1.50
C ALA A 18 -41.61 17.19 -0.76
N GLN A 19 -40.31 17.35 -0.99
CA GLN A 19 -39.24 16.69 -0.27
C GLN A 19 -38.27 17.75 0.25
N GLU A 20 -38.07 17.80 1.57
CA GLU A 20 -37.07 18.67 2.17
C GLU A 20 -35.69 18.33 1.57
N PRO A 21 -34.89 19.32 1.18
CA PRO A 21 -33.54 19.08 0.68
C PRO A 21 -32.79 18.21 1.68
N ILE A 22 -32.20 17.10 1.19
CA ILE A 22 -31.40 16.20 2.01
C ILE A 22 -30.35 17.07 2.72
N THR A 23 -30.47 17.18 4.04
CA THR A 23 -29.56 17.98 4.85
C THR A 23 -28.15 17.41 4.65
N GLY A 24 -27.24 18.25 4.17
CA GLY A 24 -25.86 17.86 3.92
C GLY A 24 -25.18 17.30 5.18
N PRO A 25 -24.02 16.64 5.03
CA PRO A 25 -23.29 16.10 6.18
C PRO A 25 -23.02 17.20 7.20
N THR A 26 -23.24 16.88 8.48
CA THR A 26 -23.01 17.81 9.58
C THR A 26 -21.52 18.20 9.64
N LEU A 27 -21.22 19.39 10.17
CA LEU A 27 -19.84 19.87 10.30
C LEU A 27 -18.94 18.86 11.04
N GLY A 28 -19.46 18.18 12.06
CA GLY A 28 -18.74 17.15 12.80
C GLY A 28 -18.32 15.97 11.92
N VAL A 29 -19.17 15.53 10.99
CA VAL A 29 -18.83 14.45 10.04
C VAL A 29 -17.74 14.89 9.07
N ILE A 30 -17.79 16.15 8.61
CA ILE A 30 -16.76 16.71 7.73
C ILE A 30 -15.40 16.75 8.47
N LEU A 31 -15.38 17.27 9.69
CA LEU A 31 -14.17 17.33 10.51
C LEU A 31 -13.60 15.95 10.83
N ALA A 32 -14.46 14.98 11.16
CA ALA A 32 -14.03 13.60 11.40
C ALA A 32 -13.36 12.99 10.17
N ARG A 33 -13.92 13.21 8.96
CA ARG A 33 -13.32 12.73 7.71
C ARG A 33 -11.95 13.36 7.45
N VAL A 34 -11.84 14.68 7.62
CA VAL A 34 -10.57 15.40 7.47
C VAL A 34 -9.52 14.91 8.47
N LEU A 35 -9.92 14.69 9.72
CA LEU A 35 -9.03 14.17 10.76
C LEU A 35 -8.52 12.76 10.40
N VAL A 36 -9.41 11.84 10.07
CA VAL A 36 -9.04 10.46 9.69
C VAL A 36 -8.12 10.46 8.48
N PHE A 37 -8.45 11.26 7.45
CA PHE A 37 -7.62 11.40 6.27
C PHE A 37 -6.22 11.93 6.60
N THR A 38 -6.13 12.95 7.46
CA THR A 38 -4.85 13.54 7.87
C THR A 38 -3.98 12.54 8.64
N ILE A 39 -4.59 11.77 9.54
CA ILE A 39 -3.90 10.71 10.27
C ILE A 39 -3.38 9.64 9.31
N ALA A 40 -4.24 9.15 8.41
CA ALA A 40 -3.87 8.15 7.42
C ALA A 40 -2.72 8.63 6.51
N LEU A 41 -2.78 9.89 6.07
CA LEU A 41 -1.73 10.53 5.28
C LEU A 41 -0.41 10.62 6.05
N GLY A 42 -0.46 10.94 7.35
CA GLY A 42 0.70 10.94 8.23
C GLY A 42 1.37 9.57 8.33
N PHE A 43 0.60 8.50 8.53
CA PHE A 43 1.13 7.13 8.54
C PHE A 43 1.72 6.73 7.20
N ALA A 44 1.06 7.06 6.09
CA ALA A 44 1.57 6.79 4.75
C ALA A 44 2.90 7.51 4.49
N ALA A 45 3.02 8.78 4.91
CA ALA A 45 4.26 9.54 4.80
C ALA A 45 5.39 8.92 5.64
N LEU A 46 5.11 8.51 6.88
CA LEU A 46 6.10 7.84 7.73
C LEU A 46 6.58 6.51 7.13
N ALA A 47 5.65 5.68 6.66
CA ALA A 47 5.98 4.42 6.01
C ALA A 47 6.80 4.63 4.72
N PHE A 48 6.43 5.65 3.93
CA PHE A 48 7.16 6.04 2.73
C PHE A 48 8.60 6.45 3.06
N TRP A 49 8.80 7.34 4.03
CA TRP A 49 10.14 7.76 4.44
C TRP A 49 10.98 6.59 4.97
N LEU A 50 10.38 5.73 5.80
CA LEU A 50 11.05 4.53 6.28
C LEU A 50 11.48 3.64 5.11
N ALA A 51 10.62 3.42 4.12
CA ALA A 51 10.93 2.64 2.94
C ALA A 51 12.05 3.28 2.10
N VAL A 52 11.98 4.60 1.87
CA VAL A 52 12.99 5.35 1.10
C VAL A 52 14.40 5.17 1.67
N PHE A 53 14.57 5.11 2.99
CA PHE A 53 15.87 4.88 3.60
C PHE A 53 16.22 3.39 3.78
N THR A 54 15.24 2.57 4.17
CA THR A 54 15.47 1.17 4.51
C THR A 54 15.71 0.31 3.27
N VAL A 55 14.95 0.52 2.20
CA VAL A 55 15.04 -0.31 0.98
C VAL A 55 16.42 -0.23 0.33
N PRO A 56 17.04 0.95 0.12
CA PRO A 56 18.40 1.03 -0.41
C PRO A 56 19.43 0.30 0.45
N ILE A 57 19.31 0.43 1.79
CA ILE A 57 20.21 -0.25 2.73
C ILE A 57 20.06 -1.77 2.59
N LEU A 58 18.83 -2.27 2.55
CA LEU A 58 18.57 -3.70 2.36
C LEU A 58 19.08 -4.22 1.01
N ILE A 59 18.98 -3.42 -0.05
CA ILE A 59 19.55 -3.76 -1.36
C ILE A 59 21.07 -3.89 -1.26
N VAL A 60 21.76 -2.92 -0.66
CA VAL A 60 23.23 -2.97 -0.51
C VAL A 60 23.65 -4.19 0.31
N ILE A 61 22.98 -4.44 1.45
CA ILE A 61 23.25 -5.62 2.28
C ILE A 61 23.02 -6.90 1.49
N GLY A 62 21.92 -6.98 0.74
CA GLY A 62 21.60 -8.12 -0.10
C GLY A 62 22.66 -8.37 -1.18
N LEU A 63 23.09 -7.33 -1.87
CA LEU A 63 24.14 -7.40 -2.90
C LEU A 63 25.49 -7.83 -2.32
N VAL A 64 25.90 -7.24 -1.18
CA VAL A 64 27.15 -7.58 -0.51
C VAL A 64 27.11 -9.03 0.00
N GLY A 65 26.01 -9.42 0.65
CA GLY A 65 25.82 -10.79 1.14
C GLY A 65 25.83 -11.81 0.01
N TYR A 66 25.12 -11.52 -1.09
CA TYR A 66 25.14 -12.35 -2.29
C TYR A 66 26.54 -12.43 -2.92
N GLY A 67 27.23 -11.31 -3.05
CA GLY A 67 28.59 -11.25 -3.58
C GLY A 67 29.56 -12.08 -2.74
N TYR A 68 29.51 -11.93 -1.41
CA TYR A 68 30.31 -12.72 -0.48
C TYR A 68 30.03 -14.23 -0.61
N PHE A 69 28.75 -14.62 -0.61
CA PHE A 69 28.35 -16.01 -0.79
C PHE A 69 28.85 -16.57 -2.12
N ARG A 70 28.62 -15.85 -3.22
CA ARG A 70 29.00 -16.25 -4.57
C ARG A 70 30.52 -16.39 -4.71
N PHE A 71 31.27 -15.48 -4.12
CA PHE A 71 32.73 -15.47 -4.15
C PHE A 71 33.34 -16.59 -3.30
N LYS A 72 32.78 -16.84 -2.12
CA LYS A 72 33.18 -17.98 -1.27
C LYS A 72 32.93 -19.31 -1.98
N THR A 73 31.80 -19.46 -2.68
CA THR A 73 31.53 -20.67 -3.49
C THR A 73 32.42 -20.75 -4.73
N ALA A 74 32.77 -19.63 -5.36
CA ALA A 74 33.66 -19.60 -6.52
C ALA A 74 35.12 -19.98 -6.19
N ARG A 75 35.62 -19.52 -5.04
CA ARG A 75 37.02 -19.75 -4.60
C ARG A 75 37.18 -20.96 -3.71
N GLY A 76 36.17 -21.25 -2.89
CA GLY A 76 36.05 -22.49 -2.12
C GLY A 76 35.48 -23.59 -2.99
N GLY A 77 36.06 -23.80 -4.18
CA GLY A 77 35.78 -24.97 -5.00
C GLY A 77 35.78 -26.17 -4.07
N PHE A 78 34.63 -26.82 -3.99
CA PHE A 78 34.39 -27.99 -3.15
C PHE A 78 35.55 -28.96 -3.35
N SER A 79 36.57 -28.91 -2.50
CA SER A 79 37.73 -29.82 -2.55
C SER A 79 37.32 -31.12 -1.87
N PHE A 80 36.24 -31.73 -2.36
CA PHE A 80 35.84 -33.08 -1.99
C PHE A 80 36.72 -34.12 -2.69
N ASP A 81 37.41 -33.75 -3.78
CA ASP A 81 38.28 -34.68 -4.53
C ASP A 81 39.56 -35.10 -3.80
N ARG A 82 40.07 -34.30 -2.85
CA ARG A 82 41.37 -34.60 -2.23
C ARG A 82 41.29 -35.62 -1.08
N VAL A 83 40.11 -35.86 -0.51
CA VAL A 83 39.95 -36.85 0.56
C VAL A 83 39.66 -38.25 0.01
N MET A 84 38.95 -38.38 -1.12
CA MET A 84 38.64 -39.70 -1.70
C MET A 84 39.80 -40.32 -2.50
N MET A 85 40.68 -39.51 -3.14
CA MET A 85 41.85 -40.05 -3.87
C MET A 85 43.03 -40.48 -2.98
N ARG A 86 42.96 -40.24 -1.67
CA ARG A 86 43.98 -40.66 -0.68
C ARG A 86 43.52 -41.87 0.15
N GLY A 87 42.50 -42.61 -0.30
CA GLY A 87 42.05 -43.86 0.33
C GLY A 87 42.42 -45.13 -0.45
N ASN A 88 42.87 -45.00 -1.71
CA ASN A 88 43.09 -46.12 -2.60
C ASN A 88 44.54 -46.14 -3.13
N ARG A 89 45.48 -46.41 -2.24
CA ARG A 89 46.82 -46.90 -2.63
C ARG A 89 46.97 -48.29 -1.99
N PRO A 90 47.08 -49.37 -2.79
CA PRO A 90 47.36 -50.71 -2.29
C PRO A 90 48.76 -50.81 -1.69
#